data_AF-A0AA88D2R0-F1
#
_entry.id   AF-A0AA88D2R0-F1
#
_cell.length_a   1.000
_cell.length_b   1.000
_cell.length_c   1.000
_cell.angle_alpha   90.00
_cell.angle_beta   90.00
_cell.angle_gamma   90.00
#
_symmetry.space_group_name_H-M   'P 1'
#
loop_
_entity.id
_entity.type
_entity.pdbx_description
1 polymer ?
#
loop_
_entity_poly.entity_id
_entity_poly.type
_entity_poly.pdbx_seq_one_letter_code
_entity_poly.pdbx_strand_id
1 'polypeptide(L)'
;MRQLHLHVISQDFNSKHLKNKKHWNSFTTAFFRDSVDVMEEISGCGKARLKDDVKVLSMELRCHRCRSAHPSIPRLKSHITNCQALFPANLVENGRLVTAPSNAGVNS
;
A
#
# COMPACT_ATOMS: atom_id res chain seq x y z
N MET A 1 -6.13 -11.60 13.88
CA MET A 1 -5.95 -10.60 14.95
C MET A 1 -7.30 -9.98 15.25
N ARG A 2 -7.68 -9.79 16.52
CA ARG A 2 -8.98 -9.21 16.93
C ARG A 2 -8.90 -7.74 17.36
N GLN A 3 -7.71 -7.29 17.78
CA GLN A 3 -7.45 -5.91 18.17
C GLN A 3 -7.13 -5.03 16.95
N LEU A 4 -7.40 -3.73 17.11
CA LEU A 4 -6.98 -2.71 16.15
C LEU A 4 -5.45 -2.74 16.01
N HIS A 5 -4.98 -2.73 14.77
CA HIS A 5 -3.57 -2.69 14.44
C HIS A 5 -3.36 -1.78 13.25
N LEU A 6 -2.38 -0.89 13.35
CA LEU A 6 -1.97 0.00 12.27
C LEU A 6 -0.75 -0.61 11.58
N HIS A 7 -0.78 -0.70 10.26
CA HIS A 7 0.37 -1.14 9.47
C HIS A 7 1.18 0.07 9.03
N VAL A 8 2.46 0.09 9.37
CA VAL A 8 3.45 1.01 8.80
C VAL A 8 4.38 0.18 7.93
N ILE A 9 4.32 0.39 6.61
CA ILE A 9 4.94 -0.49 5.63
C ILE A 9 5.63 0.30 4.52
N SER A 10 6.85 -0.09 4.17
CA SER A 10 7.59 0.47 3.04
C SER A 10 6.98 0.04 1.71
N GLN A 11 7.07 0.90 0.70
CA GLN A 11 6.49 0.66 -0.63
C GLN A 11 7.38 -0.22 -1.54
N ASP A 12 8.52 -0.70 -1.05
CA ASP A 12 9.40 -1.60 -1.80
C ASP A 12 8.85 -3.03 -1.88
N PHE A 13 8.07 -3.45 -0.86
CA PHE A 13 7.50 -4.79 -0.71
C PHE A 13 8.53 -5.94 -0.90
N ASN A 14 9.81 -5.66 -0.60
CA ASN A 14 10.91 -6.60 -0.78
C ASN A 14 11.08 -7.51 0.45
N SER A 15 10.24 -8.53 0.57
CA SER A 15 10.30 -9.47 1.70
C SER A 15 10.13 -10.92 1.28
N LYS A 16 10.91 -11.83 1.89
CA LYS A 16 10.75 -13.30 1.75
C LYS A 16 9.41 -13.82 2.26
N HIS A 17 8.69 -13.04 3.09
CA HIS A 17 7.39 -13.42 3.66
C HIS A 17 6.18 -12.99 2.81
N LEU A 18 6.39 -12.17 1.77
CA LEU A 18 5.39 -11.89 0.74
C LEU A 18 5.31 -13.08 -0.23
N LYS A 19 4.46 -14.06 0.09
CA LYS A 19 4.48 -15.39 -0.57
C LYS A 19 3.31 -15.66 -1.51
N ASN A 20 2.16 -15.04 -1.27
CA ASN A 20 0.93 -15.37 -1.99
C ASN A 20 0.16 -14.11 -2.39
N LYS A 21 -0.84 -14.32 -3.25
CA LYS A 21 -1.70 -13.27 -3.79
C LYS A 21 -2.47 -12.50 -2.71
N LYS A 22 -2.94 -13.20 -1.68
CA LYS A 22 -3.64 -12.59 -0.55
C LYS A 22 -2.75 -11.58 0.17
N HIS A 23 -1.48 -11.92 0.44
CA HIS A 23 -0.53 -11.00 1.09
C HIS A 23 -0.29 -9.75 0.23
N TRP A 24 -0.16 -9.89 -1.09
CA TRP A 24 0.01 -8.75 -1.98
C TRP A 24 -1.24 -7.86 -1.99
N ASN A 25 -2.37 -8.46 -2.35
CA ASN A 25 -3.61 -7.73 -2.54
C ASN A 25 -4.12 -7.10 -1.24
N SER A 26 -3.80 -7.64 -0.07
CA SER A 26 -4.17 -7.02 1.21
C SER A 26 -3.49 -5.69 1.47
N PHE A 27 -2.38 -5.38 0.81
CA PHE A 27 -1.65 -4.11 0.99
C PHE A 27 -1.71 -3.19 -0.24
N THR A 28 -2.02 -3.72 -1.43
CA THR A 28 -1.92 -2.95 -2.69
C THR A 28 -3.26 -2.76 -3.42
N THR A 29 -4.36 -2.95 -2.71
CA THR A 29 -5.73 -2.74 -3.21
C THR A 29 -6.56 -1.96 -2.19
N ALA A 30 -7.81 -1.66 -2.52
CA ALA A 30 -8.75 -0.99 -1.61
C ALA A 30 -9.03 -1.75 -0.29
N PHE A 31 -8.59 -3.01 -0.17
CA PHE A 31 -8.59 -3.72 1.11
C PHE A 31 -7.70 -3.03 2.15
N PHE A 32 -6.60 -2.42 1.72
CA PHE A 32 -5.74 -1.62 2.58
C PHE A 32 -6.32 -0.21 2.71
N ARG A 33 -6.89 0.09 3.87
CA ARG A 33 -7.44 1.41 4.18
C ARG A 33 -6.31 2.31 4.68
N ASP A 34 -6.12 3.45 4.02
CA ASP A 34 -5.17 4.46 4.47
C ASP A 34 -5.62 5.07 5.79
N SER A 35 -4.68 5.35 6.70
CA SER A 35 -5.03 5.93 8.00
C SER A 35 -5.62 7.33 7.87
N VAL A 36 -5.19 8.13 6.89
CA VAL A 36 -5.74 9.47 6.65
C VAL A 36 -7.23 9.38 6.30
N ASP A 37 -7.60 8.49 5.37
CA ASP A 37 -9.00 8.27 4.97
C ASP A 37 -9.87 7.80 6.14
N VAL A 38 -9.33 6.92 7.00
CA VAL A 38 -10.05 6.40 8.17
C VAL A 38 -10.23 7.47 9.24
N MET A 39 -9.22 8.33 9.47
CA MET A 39 -9.31 9.43 10.42
C MET A 39 -10.34 10.49 9.99
N GLU A 40 -10.36 10.85 8.71
CA GLU A 40 -11.36 11.77 8.14
C GLU A 40 -12.78 11.20 8.29
N GLU A 41 -12.95 9.93 7.97
CA GLU A 41 -14.24 9.23 8.09
C GLU A 41 -14.75 9.20 9.53
N ILE A 42 -13.89 8.89 10.50
CA ILE A 42 -14.26 8.89 11.92
C ILE A 42 -14.58 10.31 12.38
N SER A 43 -13.82 11.32 11.95
CA SER A 43 -14.05 12.71 12.33
C SER A 43 -15.39 13.24 11.81
N GLY A 44 -15.79 12.82 10.60
CA GLY A 44 -17.06 13.24 9.99
C GLY A 44 -18.29 12.43 10.43
N CYS A 45 -18.16 11.11 10.63
CA CYS A 45 -19.30 10.20 10.84
C CYS A 45 -19.30 9.50 12.20
N GLY A 46 -18.27 9.70 13.03
CA GLY A 46 -18.12 9.05 14.35
C GLY A 46 -17.79 7.56 14.30
N LYS A 47 -17.60 6.97 13.11
CA LYS A 47 -17.32 5.54 12.93
C LYS A 47 -16.57 5.27 11.62
N ALA A 48 -15.72 4.25 11.63
CA ALA A 48 -15.10 3.73 10.41
C ALA A 48 -16.05 2.74 9.70
N ARG A 49 -16.18 2.83 8.37
CA ARG A 49 -16.89 1.81 7.59
C ARG A 49 -15.97 0.63 7.33
N LEU A 50 -16.48 -0.54 7.69
CA LEU A 50 -15.89 -1.81 7.31
C LEU A 50 -16.41 -2.17 5.92
N LYS A 51 -15.52 -2.23 4.94
CA LYS A 51 -15.84 -2.80 3.62
C LYS A 51 -15.47 -4.27 3.64
N ASP A 52 -16.44 -5.13 3.32
CA ASP A 52 -16.21 -6.56 3.14
C ASP A 52 -15.72 -6.82 1.71
N ASP A 53 -14.53 -6.30 1.40
CA ASP A 53 -13.93 -6.39 0.07
C ASP A 53 -13.07 -7.67 -0.07
N VAL A 54 -13.43 -8.78 0.60
CA VAL A 54 -12.63 -10.02 0.59
C VAL A 54 -12.37 -10.55 -0.82
N LYS A 55 -13.26 -10.28 -1.78
CA LYS A 55 -13.10 -10.63 -3.19
C LYS A 55 -11.85 -10.02 -3.82
N VAL A 56 -11.40 -8.85 -3.37
CA VAL A 56 -10.21 -8.20 -3.94
C VAL A 56 -8.93 -8.97 -3.61
N LEU A 57 -8.95 -9.78 -2.55
CA LEU A 57 -7.80 -10.59 -2.13
C LEU A 57 -7.45 -11.70 -3.13
N SER A 58 -8.41 -12.13 -3.97
CA SER A 58 -8.22 -13.16 -5.00
C SER A 58 -8.06 -12.59 -6.42
N MET A 59 -8.17 -11.26 -6.60
CA MET A 59 -7.97 -10.59 -7.89
C MET A 59 -6.56 -10.79 -8.45
N GLU A 60 -6.39 -10.53 -9.75
CA GLU A 60 -5.09 -10.62 -10.41
C GLU A 60 -4.00 -9.77 -9.71
N LEU A 61 -2.74 -10.20 -9.83
CA LEU A 61 -1.62 -9.47 -9.24
C LEU A 61 -1.28 -8.28 -10.12
N ARG A 62 -1.48 -7.07 -9.61
CA ARG A 62 -1.08 -5.84 -10.31
C ARG A 62 0.03 -5.12 -9.59
N CYS A 63 1.00 -4.58 -10.33
CA CYS A 63 2.00 -3.68 -9.78
C CYS A 63 1.32 -2.47 -9.10
N HIS A 64 1.76 -2.09 -7.91
CA HIS A 64 1.18 -0.96 -7.16
C HIS A 64 1.55 0.41 -7.76
N ARG A 65 2.51 0.45 -8.68
CA ARG A 65 2.97 1.65 -9.40
C ARG A 65 2.36 1.73 -10.79
N CYS A 66 2.76 0.86 -11.71
CA CYS A 66 2.32 0.91 -13.12
C CYS A 66 1.06 0.10 -13.44
N ARG A 67 0.48 -0.62 -12.48
CA ARG A 67 -0.74 -1.44 -12.64
C ARG A 67 -0.66 -2.63 -13.62
N SER A 68 0.53 -2.95 -14.15
CA SER A 68 0.73 -4.14 -14.99
C SER A 68 0.32 -5.42 -14.27
N ALA A 69 -0.33 -6.33 -14.99
CA ALA A 69 -0.75 -7.62 -14.47
C ALA A 69 0.40 -8.64 -14.52
N HIS A 70 0.49 -9.48 -13.49
CA HIS A 70 1.50 -10.54 -13.38
C HIS A 70 0.84 -11.88 -13.00
N PRO A 71 1.32 -13.01 -13.54
CA PRO A 71 0.69 -14.30 -13.30
C PRO A 71 1.08 -14.93 -11.95
N SER A 72 2.15 -14.46 -11.31
CA SER A 72 2.67 -15.05 -10.06
C SER A 72 3.44 -14.04 -9.21
N ILE A 73 3.55 -14.32 -7.91
CA ILE A 73 4.30 -13.49 -6.95
C ILE A 73 5.79 -13.36 -7.34
N PRO A 74 6.51 -14.42 -7.76
CA PRO A 74 7.90 -14.27 -8.21
C PRO A 74 8.06 -13.32 -9.40
N ARG A 75 7.18 -13.39 -10.41
CA ARG A 75 7.23 -12.49 -11.58
C ARG A 75 6.90 -11.05 -11.20
N LEU A 76 5.92 -10.87 -10.30
CA LEU A 76 5.61 -9.56 -9.75
C LEU A 76 6.80 -8.98 -8.96
N LYS A 77 7.44 -9.77 -8.09
CA LYS A 77 8.61 -9.36 -7.32
C LYS A 77 9.77 -8.91 -8.21
N SER A 78 10.08 -9.69 -9.24
CA SER A 78 11.08 -9.33 -10.24
C SER A 78 10.74 -8.02 -10.97
N HIS A 79 9.45 -7.75 -11.18
CA HIS A 79 9.01 -6.50 -11.79
C HIS A 79 9.16 -5.30 -10.84
N ILE A 80 8.66 -5.39 -9.59
CA ILE A 80 8.61 -4.23 -8.68
C ILE A 80 10.01 -3.72 -8.30
N THR A 81 11.03 -4.60 -8.26
CA THR A 81 12.42 -4.20 -8.00
C THR A 81 13.00 -3.33 -9.11
N ASN A 82 12.43 -3.42 -10.32
CA ASN A 82 12.93 -2.72 -11.52
C ASN A 82 11.91 -1.70 -12.06
N CYS A 83 10.71 -1.61 -11.48
CA CYS A 83 9.68 -0.71 -11.93
C CYS A 83 10.14 0.74 -11.71
N GLN A 84 9.98 1.61 -12.71
CA GLN A 84 10.33 3.03 -12.62
C GLN A 84 9.10 3.95 -12.68
N ALA A 85 7.90 3.40 -12.81
CA ALA A 85 6.66 4.19 -12.85
C ALA A 85 6.47 4.97 -11.54
N LEU A 86 5.92 6.18 -11.59
CA LEU A 86 5.67 6.95 -10.36
C LEU A 86 4.64 6.26 -9.47
N PHE A 87 4.61 6.63 -8.19
CA PHE A 87 3.51 6.25 -7.33
C PHE A 87 2.21 6.92 -7.80
N PRO A 88 1.05 6.28 -7.63
CA PRO A 88 -0.24 6.91 -7.85
C PRO A 88 -0.34 8.26 -7.14
N ALA A 89 -0.88 9.28 -7.83
CA ALA A 89 -0.97 10.65 -7.32
C ALA A 89 -1.62 10.73 -5.94
N ASN A 90 -2.66 9.93 -5.68
CA ASN A 90 -3.34 9.90 -4.39
C ASN A 90 -2.45 9.50 -3.21
N LEU A 91 -1.38 8.72 -3.43
CA LEU A 91 -0.38 8.38 -2.40
C LEU A 91 0.63 9.50 -2.20
N VAL A 92 0.92 10.27 -3.25
CA VAL A 92 1.90 11.35 -3.22
C VAL A 92 1.30 12.64 -2.63
N GLU A 93 0.07 12.98 -2.99
CA GLU A 93 -0.49 14.32 -2.81
C GLU A 93 -1.13 14.59 -1.43
N ASN A 94 -1.10 13.65 -0.49
CA ASN A 94 -1.80 13.79 0.80
C ASN A 94 -0.95 13.37 2.02
N GLY A 95 0.38 13.39 1.91
CA GLY A 95 1.27 12.97 3.00
C GLY A 95 1.10 11.50 3.42
N ARG A 96 0.49 10.67 2.56
CA ARG A 96 0.27 9.23 2.82
C ARG A 96 1.56 8.42 2.72
N LEU A 97 2.53 8.93 1.96
CA LEU A 97 3.89 8.43 1.97
C LEU A 97 4.74 9.28 2.89
N VAL A 98 5.28 8.63 3.93
CA VAL A 98 6.26 9.24 4.82
C VAL A 98 7.63 9.10 4.19
N THR A 99 8.22 10.22 3.77
CA THR A 99 9.60 10.27 3.30
C THR A 99 10.54 10.55 4.46
N ALA A 100 11.74 9.95 4.43
CA ALA A 100 12.79 10.36 5.37
C ALA A 100 13.06 11.87 5.22
N PRO A 101 13.34 12.59 6.32
CA PRO A 101 13.79 13.96 6.22
C PRO A 101 15.05 13.99 5.34
N SER A 102 15.01 14.79 4.28
CA SER A 102 16.19 15.01 3.46
C SER A 102 17.20 15.74 4.34
N ASN A 103 18.36 15.13 4.61
CA ASN A 103 19.51 15.84 5.17
C ASN A 103 20.07 16.80 4.10
N ALA A 104 19.28 17.79 3.71
CA ALA A 104 19.71 18.91 2.89
C ALA A 104 20.14 20.03 3.85
N GLY A 105 21.42 19.99 4.23
CA GLY A 105 22.22 21.15 4.65
C GLY A 105 21.76 21.94 5.89
N VAL A 106 22.20 21.51 7.08
CA VAL A 106 22.63 22.49 8.10
C VAL A 106 24.12 22.71 7.88
N ASN A 107 24.43 23.71 7.05
CA ASN A 107 25.71 24.41 7.05
C ASN A 107 25.37 25.88 6.77
N SER A 108 25.18 26.65 7.85
CA SER A 108 25.36 28.10 7.92
C SER A 108 25.55 28.47 9.38
#